data_AF-A0A662LI37-F1
#
_entry.id   AF-A0A662LI37-F1
#
_cell.length_a   1.000
_cell.length_b   1.000
_cell.length_c   1.000
_cell.angle_alpha   90.00
_cell.angle_beta   90.00
_cell.angle_gamma   90.00
#
_symmetry.space_group_name_H-M   'P 1'
#
loop_
_entity.id
_entity.type
_entity.pdbx_description
1 polymer ?
#
loop_
_entity_poly.entity_id
_entity_poly.type
_entity_poly.pdbx_seq_one_letter_code
_entity_poly.pdbx_strand_id
1 'polypeptide(L)'
;DDIEIPFGFRPKVFDEIEVEEDIKDRLVHWIAESTGKSLEEIWREIEKISADKLLNLEVASLLYANQLGLDVSGFVDEVRGYLEGGGTRE
;
A
#
# COMPACT_ATOMS: atom_id res chain seq x y z
N ASP A 1 -29.48 -14.45 -8.15
CA ASP A 1 -28.99 -14.52 -6.77
C ASP A 1 -27.90 -13.48 -6.65
N ASP A 2 -28.25 -12.30 -6.15
CA ASP A 2 -27.32 -11.20 -5.93
C ASP A 2 -26.70 -11.41 -4.55
N ILE A 3 -25.39 -11.63 -4.50
CA ILE A 3 -24.66 -11.85 -3.25
C ILE A 3 -24.46 -10.49 -2.58
N GLU A 4 -25.21 -10.22 -1.51
CA GLU A 4 -25.04 -9.03 -0.68
C GLU A 4 -23.85 -9.22 0.27
N ILE A 5 -22.74 -8.54 0.00
CA ILE A 5 -21.56 -8.54 0.90
C ILE A 5 -21.84 -7.59 2.08
N PRO A 6 -21.87 -8.07 3.34
CA PRO A 6 -22.19 -7.23 4.48
C PRO A 6 -21.06 -6.23 4.77
N PHE A 7 -21.44 -5.02 5.19
CA PHE A 7 -20.51 -3.98 5.62
C PHE A 7 -19.71 -4.47 6.84
N GLY A 8 -18.41 -4.69 6.66
CA GLY A 8 -17.51 -5.31 7.66
C GLY A 8 -17.04 -6.73 7.32
N PHE A 9 -17.37 -7.26 6.14
CA PHE A 9 -16.81 -8.52 5.65
C PHE A 9 -15.32 -8.37 5.29
N ARG A 10 -14.43 -8.75 6.21
CA ARG A 10 -13.01 -9.00 5.92
C ARG A 10 -12.84 -10.51 5.69
N PRO A 11 -12.70 -10.99 4.43
CA PRO A 11 -12.52 -12.42 4.19
C PRO A 11 -11.25 -12.90 4.88
N LYS A 12 -11.32 -14.04 5.59
CA LYS A 12 -10.22 -14.65 6.36
C LYS A 12 -9.04 -15.16 5.50
N VAL A 13 -8.93 -14.75 4.24
CA VAL A 13 -7.82 -15.11 3.34
C VAL A 13 -6.50 -14.40 3.69
N PHE A 14 -6.50 -13.55 4.71
CA PHE A 14 -5.30 -12.84 5.19
C PHE A 14 -4.57 -13.55 6.35
N ASP A 15 -4.96 -14.78 6.71
CA ASP A 15 -4.41 -15.44 7.92
C ASP A 15 -3.23 -16.40 7.65
N GLU A 16 -2.94 -16.79 6.40
CA GLU A 16 -1.85 -17.73 6.14
C GLU A 16 -1.25 -17.56 4.73
N ILE A 17 -0.56 -16.45 4.52
CA ILE A 17 0.42 -16.34 3.45
C ILE A 17 1.65 -15.75 4.11
N GLU A 18 2.71 -16.54 4.28
CA GLU A 18 4.08 -16.02 4.48
C GLU A 18 4.44 -15.27 3.18
N VAL A 19 3.94 -14.05 3.03
CA VAL A 19 4.37 -13.13 1.99
C VAL A 19 5.57 -12.41 2.57
N GLU A 20 6.72 -12.50 1.89
CA GLU A 20 7.77 -11.50 2.06
C GLU A 20 7.11 -10.12 2.17
N GLU A 21 7.34 -9.42 3.28
CA GLU A 21 6.73 -8.11 3.55
C GLU A 21 7.12 -7.15 2.43
N ASP A 22 6.22 -7.04 1.46
CA ASP A 22 6.42 -6.22 0.29
C ASP A 22 6.44 -4.75 0.72
N ILE A 23 7.34 -3.96 0.15
CA ILE A 23 7.59 -2.58 0.59
C ILE A 23 6.33 -1.71 0.64
N LYS A 24 5.36 -2.00 -0.23
CA LYS A 24 4.04 -1.34 -0.22
C LYS A 24 3.26 -1.58 1.07
N ASP A 25 3.33 -2.77 1.64
CA ASP A 25 2.58 -3.15 2.84
C ASP A 25 3.13 -2.42 4.06
N ARG A 26 4.47 -2.41 4.20
CA ARG A 26 5.18 -1.62 5.21
C ARG A 26 4.84 -0.13 5.11
N LEU A 27 4.78 0.43 3.90
CA LEU A 27 4.37 1.82 3.67
C LEU A 27 2.92 2.07 4.11
N VAL A 28 1.98 1.20 3.75
CA VAL A 28 0.57 1.33 4.12
C VAL A 28 0.39 1.30 5.63
N HIS A 29 1.05 0.35 6.31
CA HIS A 29 1.04 0.24 7.76
C HIS A 29 1.63 1.48 8.43
N TRP A 30 2.80 1.94 7.96
CA TRP A 30 3.42 3.15 8.50
C TRP A 30 2.57 4.41 8.32
N ILE A 31 1.89 4.56 7.17
CA ILE A 31 0.95 5.65 6.92
C ILE A 31 -0.22 5.56 7.90
N ALA A 32 -0.77 4.36 8.13
CA ALA A 32 -1.88 4.15 9.06
C ALA A 32 -1.50 4.54 10.49
N GLU A 33 -0.33 4.10 10.96
CA GLU A 33 0.18 4.46 12.30
C GLU A 33 0.43 5.96 12.43
N SER A 34 0.97 6.59 11.39
CA SER A 34 1.31 8.02 11.42
C SER A 34 0.10 8.95 11.34
N THR A 35 -1.01 8.48 10.75
CA THR A 35 -2.18 9.33 10.44
C THR A 35 -3.44 8.92 11.20
N GLY A 36 -3.47 7.74 11.80
CA GLY A 36 -4.64 7.15 12.44
C GLY A 36 -5.73 6.70 11.46
N LYS A 37 -5.44 6.69 10.14
CA LYS A 37 -6.38 6.25 9.10
C LYS A 37 -6.46 4.73 9.02
N SER A 38 -7.61 4.22 8.58
CA SER A 38 -7.81 2.80 8.33
C SER A 38 -6.99 2.32 7.13
N LEU A 39 -6.39 1.13 7.23
CA LEU A 39 -5.65 0.49 6.13
C LEU A 39 -6.48 0.43 4.83
N GLU A 40 -7.77 0.14 4.94
CA GLU A 40 -8.70 0.07 3.81
C GLU A 40 -8.85 1.42 3.08
N GLU A 41 -8.88 2.52 3.83
CA GLU A 41 -8.96 3.87 3.26
C GLU A 41 -7.66 4.23 2.53
N ILE A 42 -6.52 3.89 3.14
CA ILE A 42 -5.18 4.14 2.60
C ILE A 42 -4.99 3.36 1.30
N TRP A 43 -5.30 2.06 1.31
CA TRP A 43 -5.24 1.20 0.12
C TRP A 43 -6.07 1.75 -1.03
N ARG A 44 -7.32 2.13 -0.76
CA ARG A 44 -8.21 2.66 -1.79
C ARG A 44 -7.66 3.93 -2.44
N GLU A 45 -7.08 4.84 -1.65
CA GLU A 45 -6.49 6.06 -2.18
C GLU A 45 -5.21 5.78 -2.97
N ILE A 46 -4.39 4.84 -2.53
CA ILE A 46 -3.18 4.42 -3.24
C ILE A 46 -3.53 3.78 -4.59
N GLU A 47 -4.48 2.85 -4.63
CA GLU A 47 -4.94 2.22 -5.87
C GLU A 47 -5.52 3.26 -6.83
N LYS A 48 -6.30 4.20 -6.32
CA LYS A 48 -6.84 5.30 -7.11
C LYS A 48 -5.73 6.19 -7.69
N ILE A 49 -4.72 6.55 -6.91
CA ILE A 49 -3.56 7.34 -7.36
C ILE A 49 -2.76 6.56 -8.41
N SER A 50 -2.54 5.27 -8.16
CA SER A 50 -1.84 4.37 -9.07
C SER A 50 -2.57 4.27 -10.42
N ALA A 51 -3.89 4.09 -10.41
CA ALA A 51 -4.70 4.02 -11.62
C ALA A 51 -4.81 5.35 -12.36
N ASP A 52 -4.97 6.47 -11.64
CA ASP A 52 -5.10 7.81 -12.22
C ASP A 52 -3.80 8.28 -12.88
N LYS A 53 -2.67 7.99 -12.24
CA LYS A 53 -1.34 8.45 -12.68
C LYS A 53 -0.51 7.40 -13.39
N LEU A 54 -1.03 6.18 -13.53
CA LEU A 54 -0.32 5.02 -14.09
C LEU A 54 1.02 4.78 -13.38
N LEU A 55 1.01 4.86 -12.04
CA LEU A 55 2.17 4.68 -11.18
C LEU A 55 2.17 3.29 -10.56
N ASN A 56 3.35 2.73 -10.29
CA ASN A 56 3.48 1.55 -9.42
C ASN A 56 2.89 1.84 -8.03
N LEU A 57 2.36 0.80 -7.39
CA LEU A 57 1.70 0.92 -6.09
C LEU A 57 2.66 1.50 -5.04
N GLU A 58 3.94 1.13 -5.08
CA GLU A 58 4.97 1.63 -4.15
C GLU A 58 5.16 3.15 -4.29
N VAL A 59 5.19 3.64 -5.53
CA VAL A 59 5.30 5.08 -5.82
C VAL A 59 4.01 5.81 -5.46
N ALA A 60 2.86 5.19 -5.70
CA ALA A 60 1.57 5.74 -5.30
C ALA A 60 1.44 5.85 -3.77
N SER A 61 1.93 4.86 -3.02
CA SER A 61 2.01 4.88 -1.56
C SER A 61 2.86 6.03 -1.04
N LEU A 62 4.05 6.23 -1.63
CA LEU A 62 4.90 7.38 -1.29
C LEU A 62 4.22 8.71 -1.61
N LEU A 63 3.58 8.80 -2.76
CA LEU A 63 2.89 10.03 -3.16
C LEU A 63 1.75 10.35 -2.20
N TYR A 64 0.96 9.35 -1.82
CA TYR A 64 -0.12 9.51 -0.86
C TYR A 64 0.40 9.93 0.52
N ALA A 65 1.44 9.29 1.03
CA ALA A 65 2.10 9.68 2.28
C ALA A 65 2.58 11.13 2.25
N ASN A 66 3.22 11.55 1.16
CA ASN A 66 3.67 12.93 0.97
C ASN A 66 2.49 13.91 0.91
N GLN A 67 1.37 13.55 0.26
CA GLN A 67 0.15 14.36 0.26
C GLN A 67 -0.44 14.56 1.67
N LEU A 68 -0.23 13.60 2.57
CA LEU A 68 -0.60 13.69 3.98
C LEU A 68 0.41 14.49 4.83
N GLY A 69 1.48 15.00 4.22
CA GLY A 69 2.53 15.76 4.91
C GLY A 69 3.52 14.89 5.69
N LEU A 70 3.57 13.58 5.41
CA LEU A 70 4.55 12.68 6.02
C LEU A 70 5.90 12.79 5.31
N ASP A 71 6.99 12.69 6.08
CA ASP A 71 8.34 12.62 5.49
C ASP A 71 8.59 11.23 4.94
N VAL A 72 8.61 11.13 3.60
CA VAL A 72 8.82 9.87 2.88
C VAL A 72 10.28 9.64 2.51
N SER A 73 11.18 10.55 2.88
CA SER A 73 12.60 10.54 2.47
C SER A 73 13.30 9.22 2.80
N GLY A 74 12.96 8.59 3.92
CA GLY A 74 13.49 7.28 4.33
C GLY A 74 13.05 6.10 3.46
N PHE A 75 11.89 6.19 2.81
CA PHE A 75 11.35 5.13 1.95
C PHE A 75 11.65 5.37 0.46
N VAL A 76 11.96 6.60 0.06
CA VAL A 76 12.26 6.92 -1.35
C VAL A 76 13.45 6.12 -1.87
N ASP A 77 14.52 5.98 -1.08
CA ASP A 77 15.71 5.21 -1.48
C ASP A 77 15.40 3.71 -1.58
N GLU A 78 14.61 3.19 -0.64
CA GLU A 78 14.19 1.79 -0.57
C GLU A 78 13.26 1.42 -1.74
N VAL A 79 12.25 2.24 -2.02
CA VAL A 79 11.35 2.07 -3.18
C VAL A 79 12.10 2.20 -4.49
N ARG A 80 13.03 3.15 -4.59
CA ARG A 80 13.88 3.27 -5.78
C ARG A 80 14.72 2.00 -5.97
N GLY A 81 15.37 1.51 -4.91
CA GLY A 81 16.14 0.27 -4.95
C GLY A 81 15.31 -0.96 -5.32
N TYR A 82 14.08 -1.06 -4.81
CA TYR A 82 13.14 -2.14 -5.14
C TYR A 82 12.71 -2.09 -6.62
N LEU A 83 12.42 -0.91 -7.16
CA LEU A 83 12.02 -0.74 -8.56
C LEU A 83 13.20 -0.93 -9.54
N GLU A 84 14.39 -0.44 -9.20
CA GLU A 84 15.59 -0.59 -10.03
C GLU A 84 16.21 -1.99 -9.95
N GLY A 85 16.09 -2.66 -8.81
CA GLY A 85 16.58 -4.03 -8.60
C GLY A 85 15.76 -5.10 -9.31
N GLY A 86 14.57 -4.76 -9.80
CA GLY A 86 13.58 -5.70 -10.27
C GLY A 86 12.98 -6.47 -9.09
N GLY A 87 11.65 -6.42 -8.94
CA GLY A 87 10.89 -7.27 -8.03
C GLY A 87 10.97 -8.75 -8.41
N THR A 88 12.17 -9.31 -8.40
CA THR A 88 12.50 -10.70 -8.70
C THR A 88 13.78 -11.02 -7.93
N ARG A 89 13.61 -11.51 -6.70
CA ARG A 89 14.45 -12.61 -6.24
C ARG A 89 13.63 -13.88 -6.40
N GLU A 90 14.22 -14.80 -7.15
CA GLU A 90 13.70 -16.09 -7.61
C GLU A 90 13.27 -17.02 -6.47
#